data_AF-A0A327H8C2-F1
#
_entry.id   AF-A0A327H8C2-F1
#
_cell.length_a   1.000
_cell.length_b   1.000
_cell.length_c   1.000
_cell.angle_alpha   90.00
_cell.angle_beta   90.00
_cell.angle_gamma   90.00
#
_symmetry.space_group_name_H-M   'P 1'
#
loop_
_entity.id
_entity.type
_entity.pdbx_description
1 polymer ?
#
loop_
_entity_poly.entity_id
_entity_poly.type
_entity_poly.pdbx_seq_one_letter_code
_entity_poly.pdbx_strand_id
1 'polypeptide(L)'
;MDDDGENMPLWLHWPFAIISSLVGMVFIVIIVTSSMAQLSTSHWDSTMGIIVDYDNFCDYNGEETHCQEDVVYTYIVEGDTYQNDVTNLGWTNVEYRWYVNREITLDMITDVTNWDSTNDLQQIVDWFNYNSGWGEEHEFTVDYFMSACNADEDNIDNEVAQCVLDVALDEYGYSQGVVYEYSEPEDGDQAVVYYDQYDPQNSVLIPGWDGIDFGDFPMLFFAIIIPFVSLITARKKGTISEALNQFKELAQTAKEIQGGMGGSGPNHVQSRARRTAGGTSRERSYNSVINRLNLHSLQKDEHAIKDRIMDVFDLTPTQAQSFIQSEHVRLTLQLGTHPMPPMPPLSDTTIQSPVQNEEQVNNNQMDMMAVFASAMEENLEVDSPDSFEPKPLSSGMSYCEHPGCNVTVSNTDFRCFKCRRTFCYDHKGTSVVCPECS
;
A
#
# COMPACT_ATOMS: atom_id res chain seq x y z
N MET A 1 54.60 20.26 21.20
CA MET A 1 53.36 20.53 20.47
C MET A 1 52.37 20.85 21.55
N ASP A 2 52.28 22.14 21.86
CA ASP A 2 51.40 22.64 22.90
C ASP A 2 49.97 22.44 22.40
N ASP A 3 49.24 21.64 23.15
CA ASP A 3 47.88 21.20 22.89
C ASP A 3 46.94 22.37 23.24
N ASP A 4 47.15 23.52 22.58
CA ASP A 4 46.29 24.71 22.63
C ASP A 4 44.97 24.50 21.85
N GLY A 5 44.58 23.23 21.67
CA GLY A 5 43.34 22.78 21.07
C GLY A 5 42.14 23.23 21.91
N GLU A 6 41.72 24.46 21.66
CA GLU A 6 40.39 25.02 21.83
C GLU A 6 39.55 24.31 22.89
N ASN A 7 39.88 24.59 24.15
CA ASN A 7 39.00 24.25 25.26
C ASN A 7 37.70 25.03 25.13
N MET A 8 36.69 24.41 24.53
CA MET A 8 35.33 24.91 24.57
C MET A 8 34.97 25.32 26.02
N PRO A 9 34.38 26.51 26.21
CA PRO A 9 34.10 27.02 27.53
C PRO A 9 33.04 26.14 28.23
N LEU A 10 33.11 26.09 29.57
CA LEU A 10 32.27 25.20 30.39
C LEU A 10 30.77 25.35 30.10
N TRP A 11 30.34 26.58 29.81
CA TRP A 11 28.96 26.92 29.49
C TRP A 11 28.48 26.34 28.15
N LEU A 12 29.36 25.90 27.25
CA LEU A 12 29.00 25.23 25.99
C LEU A 12 28.83 23.71 26.18
N HIS A 13 29.63 23.11 27.07
CA HIS A 13 29.63 21.66 27.27
C HIS A 13 28.32 21.12 27.88
N TRP A 14 27.76 21.84 28.85
CA TRP A 14 26.54 21.40 29.53
C TRP A 14 25.29 21.48 28.65
N PRO A 15 25.00 22.59 27.95
CA PRO A 15 23.91 22.65 26.98
C PRO A 15 24.06 21.60 25.88
N PHE A 16 25.27 21.41 25.34
CA PHE A 16 25.50 20.37 24.34
C PHE A 16 25.17 18.97 24.88
N ALA A 17 25.63 18.62 26.09
CA ALA A 17 25.34 17.34 26.71
C ALA A 17 23.84 17.15 27.00
N ILE A 18 23.13 18.20 27.42
CA ILE A 18 21.68 18.15 27.67
C ILE A 18 20.92 17.97 26.36
N ILE A 19 21.24 18.76 25.33
CA ILE A 19 20.60 18.68 24.02
C ILE A 19 20.85 17.31 23.39
N SER A 20 22.10 16.83 23.40
CA SER A 20 22.42 15.50 22.86
C SER A 20 21.70 14.40 23.62
N SER A 21 21.58 14.50 24.95
CA SER A 21 20.81 13.53 25.75
C SER A 21 19.32 13.54 25.42
N LEU A 22 18.71 14.72 25.22
CA LEU A 22 17.31 14.83 24.82
C LEU A 22 17.08 14.25 23.44
N VAL A 23 17.94 14.58 22.47
CA VAL A 23 17.87 14.03 21.11
C VAL A 23 18.03 12.51 21.14
N GLY A 24 19.06 11.99 21.84
CA GLY A 24 19.27 10.55 21.99
C GLY A 24 18.08 9.85 22.65
N MET A 25 17.45 10.46 23.65
CA MET A 25 16.25 9.90 24.30
C MET A 25 15.06 9.84 23.33
N VAL A 26 14.85 10.85 22.49
CA VAL A 26 13.78 10.82 21.47
C VAL A 26 14.03 9.69 20.48
N PHE A 27 15.26 9.52 19.99
CA PHE A 27 15.61 8.41 19.10
C PHE A 27 15.39 7.05 19.76
N ILE A 28 15.83 6.87 21.01
CA ILE A 28 15.59 5.63 21.75
C ILE A 28 14.09 5.37 21.89
N VAL A 29 13.28 6.39 22.19
CA VAL A 29 11.83 6.22 22.27
C VAL A 29 11.27 5.78 20.93
N ILE A 30 11.63 6.44 19.82
CA ILE A 30 11.16 6.09 18.47
C ILE A 30 11.52 4.63 18.16
N ILE A 31 12.79 4.25 18.31
CA ILE A 31 13.29 2.90 18.02
C ILE A 31 12.62 1.87 18.94
N VAL A 32 12.54 2.13 20.25
CA VAL A 32 11.92 1.19 21.18
C VAL A 32 10.44 1.03 20.89
N THR A 33 9.73 2.10 20.51
CA THR A 33 8.30 1.99 20.18
C THR A 33 8.06 1.19 18.90
N SER A 34 8.90 1.35 17.87
CA SER A 34 8.79 0.55 16.64
C SER A 34 9.20 -0.90 16.89
N SER A 35 10.34 -1.13 17.56
CA SER A 35 10.82 -2.48 17.87
C SER A 35 9.90 -3.21 18.84
N MET A 36 9.30 -2.55 19.84
CA MET A 36 8.39 -3.22 20.78
C MET A 36 7.09 -3.66 20.11
N ALA A 37 6.56 -2.87 19.17
CA ALA A 37 5.41 -3.27 18.36
C ALA A 37 5.73 -4.55 17.56
N GLN A 38 6.93 -4.61 16.98
CA GLN A 38 7.39 -5.78 16.21
C GLN A 38 7.73 -7.00 17.09
N LEU A 39 8.38 -6.81 18.24
CA LEU A 39 8.68 -7.90 19.21
C LEU A 39 7.43 -8.56 19.77
N SER A 40 6.34 -7.80 19.88
CA SER A 40 5.05 -8.31 20.33
C SER A 40 4.48 -9.35 19.36
N THR A 41 4.92 -9.40 18.10
CA THR A 41 4.36 -10.32 17.10
C THR A 41 4.97 -11.74 17.16
N SER A 42 5.91 -12.00 18.08
CA SER A 42 6.56 -13.32 18.22
C SER A 42 5.64 -14.49 18.58
N HIS A 43 4.40 -14.22 19.02
CA HIS A 43 3.38 -15.21 19.34
C HIS A 43 2.19 -15.18 18.39
N TRP A 44 2.28 -14.39 17.32
CA TRP A 44 1.22 -14.28 16.32
C TRP A 44 1.20 -15.51 15.44
N ASP A 45 0.01 -15.93 15.05
CA ASP A 45 -0.16 -17.02 14.10
C ASP A 45 0.00 -16.50 12.69
N SER A 46 0.33 -17.39 11.75
CA SER A 46 0.36 -17.07 10.33
C SER A 46 -0.84 -17.66 9.59
N THR A 47 -1.30 -16.92 8.58
CA THR A 47 -2.28 -17.38 7.58
C THR A 47 -1.84 -16.90 6.20
N MET A 48 -2.51 -17.38 5.16
CA MET A 48 -2.32 -16.87 3.80
C MET A 48 -3.26 -15.68 3.56
N GLY A 49 -2.68 -14.57 3.14
CA GLY A 49 -3.39 -13.42 2.62
C GLY A 49 -3.21 -13.25 1.12
N ILE A 50 -4.00 -12.38 0.53
CA ILE A 50 -3.96 -11.97 -0.88
C ILE A 50 -3.73 -10.46 -0.91
N ILE A 51 -2.73 -10.02 -1.66
CA ILE A 51 -2.46 -8.61 -1.93
C ILE A 51 -3.58 -8.08 -2.83
N VAL A 52 -4.26 -7.04 -2.36
CA VAL A 52 -5.39 -6.41 -3.06
C VAL A 52 -4.93 -5.20 -3.86
N ASP A 53 -3.93 -4.49 -3.35
CA ASP A 53 -3.38 -3.28 -3.93
C ASP A 53 -1.91 -3.21 -3.51
N TYR A 54 -1.00 -3.14 -4.47
CA TYR A 54 0.41 -2.87 -4.24
C TYR A 54 0.82 -1.60 -4.98
N ASP A 55 1.20 -0.58 -4.20
CA ASP A 55 1.73 0.68 -4.71
C ASP A 55 3.18 0.85 -4.27
N ASN A 56 4.10 0.92 -5.24
CA ASN A 56 5.51 1.30 -5.00
C ASN A 56 5.77 2.70 -5.57
N PHE A 57 6.11 3.65 -4.69
CA PHE A 57 6.44 5.01 -5.07
C PHE A 57 7.89 5.35 -4.73
N CYS A 58 8.75 5.42 -5.74
CA CYS A 58 10.13 5.88 -5.59
C CYS A 58 10.29 7.36 -5.96
N ASP A 59 10.72 8.18 -4.99
CA ASP A 59 11.17 9.56 -5.22
C ASP A 59 12.69 9.59 -5.41
N TYR A 60 13.14 10.04 -6.59
CA TYR A 60 14.57 10.20 -6.89
C TYR A 60 14.97 11.67 -6.79
N ASN A 61 15.74 12.01 -5.75
CA ASN A 61 16.17 13.38 -5.49
C ASN A 61 17.54 13.74 -6.11
N GLY A 62 18.16 12.83 -6.87
CA GLY A 62 19.45 13.03 -7.52
C GLY A 62 20.66 12.43 -6.78
N GLU A 63 20.54 12.17 -5.48
CA GLU A 63 21.60 11.56 -4.65
C GLU A 63 21.14 10.24 -4.02
N GLU A 64 19.86 10.13 -3.67
CA GLU A 64 19.25 8.96 -3.05
C GLU A 64 17.86 8.69 -3.66
N THR A 65 17.51 7.40 -3.76
CA THR A 65 16.16 6.95 -4.10
C THR A 65 15.45 6.57 -2.81
N HIS A 66 14.33 7.21 -2.50
CA HIS A 66 13.46 6.80 -1.39
C HIS A 66 12.21 6.13 -1.97
N CYS A 67 12.07 4.83 -1.76
CA CYS A 67 10.91 4.07 -2.24
C CYS A 67 9.93 3.82 -1.10
N GLN A 68 8.71 4.32 -1.18
CA GLN A 68 7.66 3.99 -0.25
C GLN A 68 6.82 2.87 -0.86
N GLU A 69 6.64 1.78 -0.12
CA GLU A 69 5.76 0.67 -0.51
C GLU A 69 4.48 0.76 0.33
N ASP A 70 3.33 0.69 -0.31
CA ASP A 70 2.03 0.59 0.34
C ASP A 70 1.37 -0.72 -0.10
N VAL A 71 1.16 -1.63 0.86
CA VAL A 71 0.62 -2.95 0.58
C VAL A 71 -0.72 -3.10 1.30
N VAL A 72 -1.80 -3.19 0.53
CA VAL A 72 -3.13 -3.52 1.04
C VAL A 72 -3.36 -5.01 0.80
N TYR A 73 -3.74 -5.74 1.84
CA TYR A 73 -3.95 -7.18 1.74
C TYR A 73 -5.19 -7.62 2.52
N THR A 74 -5.76 -8.74 2.08
CA THR A 74 -6.87 -9.42 2.75
C THR A 74 -6.46 -10.81 3.19
N TYR A 75 -7.02 -11.30 4.28
CA TYR A 75 -6.71 -12.62 4.81
C TYR A 75 -7.91 -13.20 5.55
N ILE A 76 -7.93 -14.53 5.70
CA ILE A 76 -9.05 -15.24 6.32
C ILE A 76 -8.57 -15.90 7.62
N VAL A 77 -9.30 -15.64 8.70
CA VAL A 77 -9.09 -16.25 10.02
C VAL A 77 -10.44 -16.78 10.50
N GLU A 78 -10.51 -18.10 10.77
CA GLU A 78 -11.73 -18.77 11.24
C GLU A 78 -12.98 -18.59 10.34
N GLY A 79 -12.77 -18.26 9.06
CA GLY A 79 -13.85 -18.04 8.08
C GLY A 79 -14.29 -16.59 7.92
N ASP A 80 -13.78 -15.68 8.76
CA ASP A 80 -13.98 -14.24 8.62
C ASP A 80 -12.83 -13.62 7.80
N THR A 81 -13.17 -12.67 6.93
CA THR A 81 -12.21 -11.95 6.09
C THR A 81 -11.83 -10.62 6.74
N TYR A 82 -10.53 -10.39 6.85
CA TYR A 82 -9.93 -9.18 7.38
C TYR A 82 -9.16 -8.46 6.26
N GLN A 83 -9.06 -7.15 6.36
CA GLN A 83 -8.29 -6.30 5.45
C GLN A 83 -7.41 -5.37 6.27
N ASN A 84 -6.15 -5.23 5.86
CA ASN A 84 -5.20 -4.34 6.51
C ASN A 84 -4.25 -3.72 5.48
N ASP A 85 -3.62 -2.62 5.86
CA ASP A 85 -2.62 -1.89 5.08
C ASP A 85 -1.29 -1.80 5.82
N VAL A 86 -0.19 -2.04 5.10
CA VAL A 86 1.18 -1.87 5.62
C VAL A 86 1.91 -0.93 4.69
N THR A 87 2.26 0.24 5.23
CA THR A 87 3.12 1.20 4.54
C THR A 87 4.55 1.08 5.04
N ASN A 88 5.46 0.63 4.17
CA ASN A 88 6.90 0.64 4.39
C ASN A 88 7.51 1.93 3.81
N LEU A 89 8.30 2.65 4.60
CA LEU A 89 8.85 3.95 4.22
C LEU A 89 10.22 3.86 3.52
N GLY A 90 10.64 2.68 3.03
CA GLY A 90 11.80 2.55 2.13
C GLY A 90 13.20 2.63 2.72
N TRP A 91 13.30 2.87 4.02
CA TRP A 91 14.57 2.94 4.73
C TRP A 91 15.06 1.56 5.19
N THR A 92 14.19 0.55 5.12
CA THR A 92 14.51 -0.85 5.35
C THR A 92 14.27 -1.62 4.06
N ASN A 93 15.26 -2.39 3.60
CA ASN A 93 15.05 -3.40 2.57
C ASN A 93 14.23 -4.52 3.21
N VAL A 94 12.93 -4.49 2.96
CA VAL A 94 12.02 -5.44 3.57
C VAL A 94 11.89 -6.63 2.63
N GLU A 95 12.60 -7.71 2.93
CA GLU A 95 12.40 -9.00 2.25
C GLU A 95 11.12 -9.63 2.77
N TYR A 96 10.00 -9.19 2.22
CA TYR A 96 8.74 -9.88 2.42
C TYR A 96 8.80 -11.25 1.76
N ARG A 97 8.23 -12.26 2.42
CA ARG A 97 8.08 -13.58 1.83
C ARG A 97 6.76 -13.64 1.08
N TRP A 98 6.78 -13.20 -0.17
CA TRP A 98 5.65 -13.35 -1.07
C TRP A 98 5.69 -14.73 -1.73
N TYR A 99 4.49 -15.24 -1.97
CA TYR A 99 4.25 -16.43 -2.76
C TYR A 99 3.56 -15.92 -4.03
N VAL A 100 4.33 -15.76 -5.10
CA VAL A 100 3.73 -15.56 -6.42
C VAL A 100 3.10 -16.90 -6.78
N ASN A 101 1.84 -17.07 -6.41
CA ASN A 101 1.05 -18.25 -6.76
C ASN A 101 0.50 -18.07 -8.18
N ARG A 102 1.40 -17.77 -9.12
CA ARG A 102 1.11 -17.97 -10.53
C ARG A 102 1.25 -19.47 -10.75
N GLU A 103 0.12 -20.17 -10.82
CA GLU A 103 0.10 -21.50 -11.42
C GLU A 103 0.62 -21.35 -12.86
N ILE A 104 1.93 -21.55 -13.04
CA ILE A 104 2.52 -21.60 -14.36
C ILE A 104 1.90 -22.81 -15.05
N THR A 105 1.01 -22.52 -15.98
CA THR A 105 0.24 -23.48 -16.72
C THR A 105 0.75 -23.52 -18.16
N LEU A 106 0.48 -24.61 -18.87
CA LEU A 106 0.99 -24.82 -20.23
C LEU A 106 0.60 -23.70 -21.21
N ASP A 107 -0.56 -23.06 -21.00
CA ASP A 107 -1.07 -21.93 -21.76
C ASP A 107 -0.34 -20.61 -21.47
N MET A 108 0.33 -20.48 -20.33
CA MET A 108 1.11 -19.28 -20.00
C MET A 108 2.51 -19.30 -20.62
N ILE A 109 3.09 -20.49 -20.82
CA ILE A 109 4.46 -20.62 -21.33
C ILE A 109 4.49 -20.47 -22.85
N THR A 110 3.43 -20.89 -23.55
CA THR A 110 3.44 -20.99 -25.01
C THR A 110 2.07 -20.78 -25.65
N ASP A 111 2.07 -20.35 -26.91
CA ASP A 111 0.89 -20.36 -27.78
C ASP A 111 0.61 -21.77 -28.39
N VAL A 112 1.13 -22.85 -27.79
CA VAL A 112 0.95 -24.21 -28.30
C VAL A 112 -0.47 -24.68 -28.04
N THR A 113 -1.24 -24.87 -29.11
CA THR A 113 -2.63 -25.33 -29.01
C THR A 113 -2.77 -26.83 -28.80
N ASN A 114 -1.79 -27.63 -29.22
CA ASN A 114 -1.76 -29.09 -29.08
C ASN A 114 -0.32 -29.54 -28.76
N TRP A 115 -0.15 -30.29 -27.69
CA TRP A 115 1.15 -30.86 -27.33
C TRP A 115 1.26 -32.26 -27.93
N ASP A 116 1.77 -32.38 -29.15
CA ASP A 116 1.81 -33.67 -29.87
C ASP A 116 3.17 -34.01 -30.47
N SER A 117 4.19 -33.20 -30.20
CA SER A 117 5.54 -33.39 -30.73
C SER A 117 6.65 -33.01 -29.75
N THR A 118 7.86 -33.55 -29.96
CA THR A 118 9.06 -33.16 -29.22
C THR A 118 9.42 -31.69 -29.42
N ASN A 119 9.04 -31.11 -30.56
CA ASN A 119 9.24 -29.71 -30.85
C ASN A 119 8.36 -28.80 -29.98
N ASP A 120 7.18 -29.28 -29.55
CA ASP A 120 6.34 -28.54 -28.61
C ASP A 120 6.98 -28.54 -27.22
N LEU A 121 7.44 -29.72 -26.75
CA LEU A 121 8.16 -29.84 -25.48
C LEU A 121 9.43 -28.97 -25.43
N GLN A 122 10.11 -28.76 -26.57
CA GLN A 122 11.26 -27.87 -26.66
C GLN A 122 10.92 -26.44 -26.21
N GLN A 123 9.70 -25.96 -26.38
CA GLN A 123 9.32 -24.62 -25.89
C GLN A 123 9.31 -24.53 -24.36
N ILE A 124 8.91 -25.59 -23.65
CA ILE A 124 9.00 -25.65 -22.19
C ILE A 124 10.47 -25.64 -21.75
N VAL A 125 11.32 -26.41 -22.44
CA VAL A 125 12.75 -26.51 -22.15
C VAL A 125 13.48 -25.19 -22.45
N ASP A 126 13.16 -24.54 -23.55
CA ASP A 126 13.72 -23.23 -23.91
C ASP A 126 13.31 -22.17 -22.89
N TRP A 127 12.04 -22.16 -22.47
CA TRP A 127 11.57 -21.31 -21.38
C TRP A 127 12.35 -21.58 -20.08
N PHE A 128 12.52 -22.85 -19.70
CA PHE A 128 13.26 -23.22 -18.50
C PHE A 128 14.71 -22.76 -18.57
N ASN A 129 15.42 -23.07 -19.66
CA ASN A 129 16.83 -22.70 -19.82
C ASN A 129 17.01 -21.18 -19.87
N TYR A 130 16.09 -20.44 -20.50
CA TYR A 130 16.12 -18.98 -20.53
C TYR A 130 15.97 -18.37 -19.13
N ASN A 131 15.03 -18.86 -18.33
CA ASN A 131 14.74 -18.29 -17.02
C ASN A 131 15.68 -18.76 -15.92
N SER A 132 16.21 -19.98 -16.02
CA SER A 132 16.97 -20.60 -14.93
C SER A 132 18.32 -19.92 -14.68
N GLY A 133 18.84 -19.14 -15.62
CA GLY A 133 20.04 -18.32 -15.44
C GLY A 133 21.34 -19.13 -15.29
N TRP A 134 21.27 -20.45 -15.41
CA TRP A 134 22.44 -21.31 -15.52
C TRP A 134 22.97 -21.08 -16.94
N GLY A 135 24.18 -20.53 -17.07
CA GLY A 135 24.75 -20.23 -18.38
C GLY A 135 24.83 -21.46 -19.30
N GLU A 136 25.16 -21.23 -20.58
CA GLU A 136 25.15 -22.23 -21.69
C GLU A 136 25.80 -23.59 -21.38
N GLU A 137 26.63 -23.68 -20.33
CA GLU A 137 27.28 -24.93 -19.91
C GLU A 137 26.30 -25.94 -19.26
N HIS A 138 25.12 -25.53 -18.81
CA HIS A 138 24.13 -26.37 -18.09
C HIS A 138 22.74 -26.30 -18.73
N GLU A 139 22.67 -26.29 -20.07
CA GLU A 139 21.39 -26.41 -20.76
C GLU A 139 20.80 -27.81 -20.60
N PHE A 140 19.57 -27.86 -20.12
CA PHE A 140 18.80 -29.09 -20.06
C PHE A 140 18.18 -29.37 -21.44
N THR A 141 18.03 -30.65 -21.77
CA THR A 141 17.46 -31.09 -23.06
C THR A 141 16.08 -31.69 -22.88
N VAL A 142 15.30 -31.74 -23.95
CA VAL A 142 14.00 -32.45 -23.97
C VAL A 142 14.16 -33.89 -23.49
N ASP A 143 15.21 -34.59 -23.93
CA ASP A 143 15.50 -35.96 -23.52
C ASP A 143 15.65 -36.12 -22.00
N TYR A 144 16.25 -35.13 -21.33
CA TYR A 144 16.40 -35.15 -19.87
C TYR A 144 15.02 -35.15 -19.18
N PHE A 145 14.15 -34.21 -19.55
CA PHE A 145 12.83 -34.08 -18.95
C PHE A 145 11.90 -35.24 -19.33
N MET A 146 11.95 -35.70 -20.59
CA MET A 146 11.20 -36.88 -21.03
C MET A 146 11.60 -38.13 -20.27
N SER A 147 12.91 -38.32 -20.02
CA SER A 147 13.44 -39.41 -19.20
C SER A 147 12.92 -39.33 -17.75
N ALA A 148 12.90 -38.14 -17.15
CA ALA A 148 12.34 -37.94 -15.81
C ALA A 148 10.84 -38.30 -15.73
N CYS A 149 10.09 -38.02 -16.80
CA CYS A 149 8.67 -38.36 -16.94
C CYS A 149 8.40 -39.81 -17.37
N ASN A 150 9.42 -40.62 -17.67
CA ASN A 150 9.28 -41.94 -18.29
C ASN A 150 8.44 -41.91 -19.59
N ALA A 151 8.56 -40.84 -20.37
CA ALA A 151 7.86 -40.65 -21.64
C ALA A 151 8.70 -41.16 -22.84
N ASP A 152 8.02 -41.50 -23.93
CA ASP A 152 8.63 -41.92 -25.21
C ASP A 152 8.31 -40.89 -26.30
N GLU A 153 9.23 -40.70 -27.25
CA GLU A 153 9.11 -39.72 -28.35
C GLU A 153 7.88 -39.96 -29.23
N ASP A 154 7.44 -41.21 -29.33
CA ASP A 154 6.31 -41.61 -30.17
C ASP A 154 4.93 -41.32 -29.52
N ASN A 155 4.88 -40.91 -28.24
CA ASN A 155 3.63 -40.74 -27.50
C ASN A 155 3.63 -39.46 -26.64
N ILE A 156 3.79 -38.32 -27.31
CA ILE A 156 3.70 -37.01 -26.67
C ILE A 156 2.24 -36.54 -26.71
N ASP A 157 1.74 -36.14 -25.54
CA ASP A 157 0.41 -35.59 -25.33
C ASP A 157 0.45 -34.50 -24.24
N ASN A 158 -0.71 -33.93 -23.91
CA ASN A 158 -0.83 -32.93 -22.84
C ASN A 158 -0.40 -33.45 -21.47
N GLU A 159 -0.51 -34.77 -21.20
CA GLU A 159 -0.12 -35.35 -19.92
C GLU A 159 1.41 -35.40 -19.81
N VAL A 160 2.09 -35.78 -20.89
CA VAL A 160 3.55 -35.71 -20.99
C VAL A 160 4.04 -34.26 -20.89
N ALA A 161 3.41 -33.33 -21.59
CA ALA A 161 3.79 -31.91 -21.52
C ALA A 161 3.62 -31.33 -20.10
N GLN A 162 2.53 -31.65 -19.41
CA GLN A 162 2.33 -31.23 -18.03
C GLN A 162 3.38 -31.83 -17.10
N CYS A 163 3.73 -33.12 -17.27
CA CYS A 163 4.81 -33.72 -16.49
C CYS A 163 6.16 -33.03 -16.74
N VAL A 164 6.50 -32.74 -18.01
CA VAL A 164 7.74 -32.04 -18.36
C VAL A 164 7.79 -30.67 -17.71
N LEU A 165 6.67 -29.94 -17.71
CA LEU A 165 6.54 -28.67 -16.99
C LEU A 165 6.73 -28.86 -15.48
N ASP A 166 6.07 -29.83 -14.86
CA ASP A 166 6.17 -30.08 -13.43
C ASP A 166 7.62 -30.41 -13.01
N VAL A 167 8.36 -31.20 -13.81
CA VAL A 167 9.78 -31.50 -13.56
C VAL A 167 10.66 -30.27 -13.79
N ALA A 168 10.41 -29.49 -14.83
CA ALA A 168 11.12 -28.23 -15.05
C ALA A 168 10.92 -27.25 -13.89
N LEU A 169 9.69 -27.16 -13.37
CA LEU A 169 9.41 -26.37 -12.19
C LEU A 169 10.16 -26.92 -10.96
N ASP A 170 10.13 -28.24 -10.72
CA ASP A 170 10.84 -28.87 -9.60
C ASP A 170 12.36 -28.62 -9.64
N GLU A 171 13.01 -28.80 -10.80
CA GLU A 171 14.44 -28.55 -11.01
C GLU A 171 14.82 -27.06 -10.86
N TYR A 172 13.89 -26.16 -11.18
CA TYR A 172 14.05 -24.73 -10.89
C TYR A 172 14.05 -24.44 -9.38
N GLY A 173 13.63 -25.39 -8.55
CA GLY A 173 13.38 -25.19 -7.12
C GLY A 173 11.93 -24.81 -6.81
N TYR A 174 11.02 -24.90 -7.78
CA TYR A 174 9.57 -24.74 -7.60
C TYR A 174 8.87 -26.03 -7.16
N SER A 175 9.51 -26.83 -6.31
CA SER A 175 8.83 -27.96 -5.68
C SER A 175 7.69 -27.39 -4.83
N GLN A 176 6.44 -27.48 -5.30
CA GLN A 176 5.18 -26.90 -4.77
C GLN A 176 4.65 -25.59 -5.39
N GLY A 177 5.13 -25.14 -6.56
CA GLY A 177 4.51 -24.00 -7.26
C GLY A 177 4.69 -22.65 -6.57
N VAL A 178 5.69 -22.54 -5.69
CA VAL A 178 6.02 -21.30 -4.99
C VAL A 178 7.20 -20.66 -5.67
N VAL A 179 6.92 -19.58 -6.41
CA VAL A 179 7.96 -18.81 -7.07
C VAL A 179 8.58 -17.82 -6.08
N TYR A 180 9.87 -18.01 -5.76
CA TYR A 180 10.69 -16.98 -5.09
C TYR A 180 11.29 -16.06 -6.15
N GLU A 181 10.45 -15.28 -6.81
CA GLU A 181 10.94 -14.26 -7.72
C GLU A 181 11.23 -13.00 -6.92
N TYR A 182 12.39 -12.39 -7.15
CA TYR A 182 12.69 -11.02 -6.69
C TYR A 182 11.93 -9.99 -7.54
N SER A 183 10.70 -10.30 -7.94
CA SER A 183 9.80 -9.38 -8.63
C SER A 183 9.06 -8.56 -7.57
N GLU A 184 8.74 -7.32 -7.95
CA GLU A 184 7.84 -6.50 -7.15
C GLU A 184 6.50 -7.23 -7.07
N PRO A 185 5.89 -7.35 -5.88
CA PRO A 185 4.62 -8.03 -5.73
C PRO A 185 3.54 -7.35 -6.56
N GLU A 186 2.62 -8.13 -7.10
CA GLU A 186 1.49 -7.65 -7.90
C GLU A 186 0.16 -7.87 -7.17
N ASP A 187 -0.87 -7.16 -7.63
CA ASP A 187 -2.25 -7.39 -7.18
C ASP A 187 -2.66 -8.84 -7.45
N GLY A 188 -3.12 -9.52 -6.41
CA GLY A 188 -3.53 -10.93 -6.44
C GLY A 188 -2.48 -11.90 -5.91
N ASP A 189 -1.24 -11.45 -5.66
CA ASP A 189 -0.20 -12.29 -5.08
C ASP A 189 -0.54 -12.72 -3.65
N GLN A 190 -0.02 -13.88 -3.25
CA GLN A 190 -0.24 -14.41 -1.91
C GLN A 190 0.88 -13.99 -0.98
N ALA A 191 0.53 -13.59 0.24
CA ALA A 191 1.47 -13.12 1.24
C ALA A 191 1.23 -13.85 2.57
N VAL A 192 2.30 -14.23 3.28
CA VAL A 192 2.15 -14.74 4.64
C VAL A 192 1.78 -13.57 5.54
N VAL A 193 0.59 -13.64 6.12
CA VAL A 193 0.08 -12.65 7.05
C VAL A 193 0.20 -13.20 8.46
N TYR A 194 0.88 -12.48 9.33
CA TYR A 194 0.94 -12.76 10.75
C TYR A 194 -0.10 -11.92 11.47
N TYR A 195 -0.94 -12.53 12.30
CA TYR A 195 -2.05 -11.86 12.97
C TYR A 195 -2.12 -12.23 14.46
N ASP A 196 -2.65 -11.32 15.27
CA ASP A 196 -2.91 -11.58 16.68
C ASP A 196 -4.13 -12.49 16.83
N GLN A 197 -3.95 -13.68 17.42
CA GLN A 197 -5.05 -14.62 17.69
C GLN A 197 -6.19 -14.00 18.52
N TYR A 198 -5.90 -13.01 19.36
CA TYR A 198 -6.88 -12.37 20.24
C TYR A 198 -7.50 -11.11 19.63
N ASP A 199 -6.86 -10.54 18.60
CA ASP A 199 -7.34 -9.39 17.85
C ASP A 199 -6.94 -9.52 16.37
N PRO A 200 -7.65 -10.35 15.59
CA PRO A 200 -7.30 -10.61 14.19
C PRO A 200 -7.42 -9.39 13.27
N GLN A 201 -7.83 -8.21 13.77
CA GLN A 201 -7.71 -6.96 13.02
C GLN A 201 -6.27 -6.44 12.97
N ASN A 202 -5.43 -6.84 13.92
CA ASN A 202 -4.01 -6.51 13.94
C ASN A 202 -3.23 -7.59 13.20
N SER A 203 -2.62 -7.19 12.08
CA SER A 203 -1.75 -8.05 11.31
C SER A 203 -0.53 -7.31 10.78
N VAL A 204 0.51 -8.08 10.48
CA VAL A 204 1.74 -7.64 9.83
C VAL A 204 2.17 -8.68 8.80
N LEU A 205 2.91 -8.23 7.79
CA LEU A 205 3.47 -9.14 6.77
C LEU A 205 4.83 -9.72 7.19
N ILE A 206 5.45 -9.16 8.24
CA ILE A 206 6.72 -9.65 8.78
C ILE A 206 6.66 -9.69 10.30
N PRO A 207 6.93 -10.86 10.90
CA PRO A 207 6.89 -11.02 12.33
C PRO A 207 8.26 -10.74 12.96
N GLY A 208 8.24 -10.40 14.24
CA GLY A 208 9.37 -10.43 15.14
C GLY A 208 10.52 -9.49 14.75
N TRP A 209 11.72 -10.06 14.76
CA TRP A 209 12.98 -9.32 14.53
C TRP A 209 13.33 -9.16 13.04
N ASP A 210 12.64 -9.88 12.15
CA ASP A 210 12.98 -9.88 10.73
C ASP A 210 12.66 -8.54 10.05
N GLY A 211 11.79 -7.72 10.67
CA GLY A 211 11.51 -6.34 10.24
C GLY A 211 12.41 -5.28 10.88
N ILE A 212 13.38 -5.66 11.73
CA ILE A 212 14.34 -4.74 12.34
C ILE A 212 15.61 -4.76 11.48
N ASP A 213 15.87 -3.67 10.76
CA ASP A 213 17.15 -3.52 10.08
C ASP A 213 18.27 -3.35 11.12
N PHE A 214 19.18 -4.32 11.16
CA PHE A 214 20.32 -4.28 12.06
C PHE A 214 21.28 -3.11 11.75
N GLY A 215 21.14 -2.47 10.57
CA GLY A 215 21.77 -1.21 10.21
C GLY A 215 21.43 -0.03 11.15
N ASP A 216 20.34 -0.13 11.93
CA ASP A 216 19.97 0.86 12.94
C ASP A 216 20.74 0.72 14.27
N PHE A 217 21.40 -0.41 14.52
CA PHE A 217 22.20 -0.58 15.75
C PHE A 217 23.34 0.43 15.88
N PRO A 218 24.09 0.78 14.81
CA PRO A 218 25.00 1.92 14.81
C PRO A 218 24.36 3.23 15.27
N MET A 219 23.15 3.56 14.79
CA MET A 219 22.40 4.76 15.21
C MET A 219 22.04 4.70 16.70
N LEU A 220 21.63 3.53 17.19
CA LEU A 220 21.34 3.28 18.60
C LEU A 220 22.62 3.45 19.45
N PHE A 221 23.76 2.97 18.94
CA PHE A 221 25.08 3.18 19.52
C PHE A 221 25.42 4.67 19.61
N PHE A 222 25.21 5.46 18.55
CA PHE A 222 25.44 6.90 18.59
C PHE A 222 24.48 7.63 19.53
N ALA A 223 23.20 7.25 19.54
CA ALA A 223 22.16 7.82 20.39
C ALA A 223 22.43 7.59 21.89
N ILE A 224 23.14 6.51 22.26
CA ILE A 224 23.51 6.23 23.64
C ILE A 224 24.92 6.74 23.97
N ILE A 225 25.93 6.44 23.14
CA ILE A 225 27.33 6.74 23.42
C ILE A 225 27.60 8.24 23.38
N ILE A 226 27.09 8.98 22.39
CA ILE A 226 27.39 10.42 22.27
C ILE A 226 26.88 11.19 23.51
N PRO A 227 25.63 10.99 23.99
CA PRO A 227 25.19 11.61 25.23
C PRO A 227 26.03 11.19 26.43
N PHE A 228 26.38 9.90 26.54
CA PHE A 228 27.14 9.38 27.67
C PHE A 228 28.55 9.98 27.74
N VAL A 229 29.26 10.03 26.60
CA VAL A 229 30.58 10.65 26.49
C VAL A 229 30.49 12.15 26.74
N SER A 230 29.44 12.82 26.23
CA SER A 230 29.20 14.25 26.49
C SER A 230 28.97 14.53 27.97
N LEU A 231 28.16 13.71 28.66
CA LEU A 231 27.91 13.80 30.09
C LEU A 231 29.17 13.53 30.93
N ILE A 232 29.96 12.52 30.58
CA ILE A 232 31.23 12.23 31.26
C ILE A 232 32.20 13.39 31.09
N THR A 233 32.31 13.94 29.87
CA THR A 233 33.21 15.06 29.56
C THR A 233 32.77 16.32 30.29
N ALA A 234 31.46 16.62 30.30
CA ALA A 234 30.91 17.75 31.05
C ALA A 234 31.17 17.61 32.56
N ARG A 235 30.97 16.42 33.13
CA ARG A 235 31.27 16.13 34.54
C ARG A 235 32.75 16.27 34.90
N LYS A 236 33.65 15.84 34.00
CA LYS A 236 35.10 15.99 34.23
C LYS A 236 35.54 17.45 34.26
N LYS A 237 34.90 18.32 33.48
CA LYS A 237 35.26 19.73 33.41
C LYS A 237 34.64 20.57 34.54
N GLY A 238 33.49 20.19 35.09
CA GLY A 238 32.89 20.91 36.20
C GLY A 238 31.45 20.50 36.52
N THR A 239 30.82 21.19 37.47
CA THR A 239 29.44 20.89 37.88
C THR A 239 28.41 21.69 37.07
N ILE A 240 27.18 21.16 36.92
CA ILE A 240 26.05 21.89 36.29
C ILE A 240 25.84 23.26 36.95
N SER A 241 25.95 23.33 38.28
CA SER A 241 25.76 24.57 39.03
C SER A 241 26.75 25.65 38.63
N GLU A 242 27.97 25.26 38.32
CA GLU A 242 29.03 26.19 37.92
C GLU A 242 28.81 26.73 36.51
N ALA A 243 28.37 25.86 35.59
CA ALA A 243 27.97 26.27 34.25
C ALA A 243 26.73 27.19 34.27
N LEU A 244 25.74 26.91 35.12
CA LEU A 244 24.55 27.77 35.29
C LEU A 244 24.90 29.15 35.84
N ASN A 245 25.86 29.22 36.76
CA ASN A 245 26.34 30.50 37.29
C ASN A 245 27.05 31.31 36.20
N GLN A 246 27.93 30.70 35.40
CA GLN A 246 28.58 31.36 34.25
C GLN A 246 27.56 31.84 33.21
N PHE A 247 26.54 31.02 32.93
CA PHE A 247 25.49 31.39 31.99
C PHE A 247 24.65 32.57 32.51
N LYS A 248 24.38 32.63 33.81
CA LYS A 248 23.65 33.73 34.43
C LYS A 248 24.43 35.04 34.36
N GLU A 249 25.75 35.00 34.52
CA GLU A 249 26.63 36.16 34.32
C GLU A 249 26.56 36.64 32.86
N LEU A 250 26.70 35.74 31.88
CA LEU A 250 26.57 36.05 30.45
C LEU A 250 25.20 36.63 30.09
N ALA A 251 24.12 36.07 30.63
CA ALA A 251 22.76 36.55 30.38
C ALA A 251 22.53 37.94 30.98
N GLN A 252 23.13 38.24 32.14
CA GLN A 252 23.11 39.58 32.72
C GLN A 252 23.88 40.59 31.85
N THR A 253 25.06 40.20 31.33
CA THR A 253 25.83 41.04 30.40
C THR A 253 25.09 41.28 29.08
N ALA A 254 24.44 40.26 28.52
CA ALA A 254 23.64 40.39 27.30
C ALA A 254 22.41 41.29 27.49
N LYS A 255 21.79 41.25 28.69
CA LYS A 255 20.64 42.10 29.04
C LYS A 255 21.02 43.57 29.23
N GLU A 256 22.24 43.86 29.68
CA GLU A 256 22.80 45.22 29.67
C GLU A 256 23.04 45.74 28.24
N ILE A 257 23.47 44.86 27.32
CA ILE A 257 23.68 45.21 25.91
C ILE A 257 22.34 45.43 25.17
N GLN A 258 21.30 44.64 25.48
CA GLN A 258 19.96 44.80 24.89
C GLN A 258 19.13 45.94 25.49
N GLY A 259 19.45 46.42 26.71
CA GLY A 259 18.80 47.58 27.32
C GLY A 259 19.01 48.91 26.58
N GLY A 260 19.90 48.94 25.56
CA GLY A 260 20.22 50.13 24.77
C GLY A 260 19.51 50.25 23.41
N MET A 261 18.74 49.26 22.96
CA MET A 261 18.05 49.30 21.67
C MET A 261 16.54 49.22 21.84
N GLY A 262 15.93 50.35 22.16
CA GLY A 262 14.49 50.56 22.01
C GLY A 262 14.13 50.65 20.53
N GLY A 263 13.54 49.60 19.99
CA GLY A 263 13.02 49.56 18.62
C GLY A 263 11.78 48.69 18.54
N SER A 264 10.63 49.33 18.34
CA SER A 264 9.33 48.71 18.05
C SER A 264 9.41 47.71 16.91
N GLY A 265 8.78 46.53 17.08
CA GLY A 265 8.52 45.59 16.01
C GLY A 265 7.39 44.60 16.38
N PRO A 266 6.55 44.17 15.41
CA PRO A 266 5.16 43.82 15.66
C PRO A 266 4.92 42.34 16.02
N ASN A 267 3.76 42.11 16.65
CA ASN A 267 3.24 40.81 17.05
C ASN A 267 2.96 39.91 15.83
N HIS A 268 3.66 38.77 15.73
CA HIS A 268 3.22 37.65 14.91
C HIS A 268 2.51 36.61 15.77
N VAL A 269 1.21 36.47 15.55
CA VAL A 269 0.36 35.43 16.12
C VAL A 269 0.64 34.12 15.38
N GLN A 270 1.15 33.13 16.10
CA GLN A 270 1.38 31.78 15.59
C GLN A 270 0.20 30.90 16.00
N SER A 271 -0.73 30.68 15.07
CA SER A 271 -1.88 29.78 15.24
C SER A 271 -1.41 28.33 15.16
N ARG A 272 -1.46 27.64 16.30
CA ARG A 272 -1.19 26.20 16.42
C ARG A 272 -2.42 25.42 15.94
N ALA A 273 -2.29 24.73 14.80
CA ALA A 273 -3.34 23.86 14.28
C ALA A 273 -3.55 22.66 15.22
N ARG A 274 -4.82 22.44 15.59
CA ARG A 274 -5.29 21.38 16.48
C ARG A 274 -5.39 20.09 15.66
N ARG A 275 -4.58 19.08 15.97
CA ARG A 275 -4.65 17.76 15.32
C ARG A 275 -5.92 17.04 15.80
N THR A 276 -6.84 16.78 14.87
CA THR A 276 -7.99 15.90 15.07
C THR A 276 -7.57 14.51 14.62
N ALA A 277 -7.45 13.56 15.55
CA ALA A 277 -7.19 12.16 15.26
C ALA A 277 -8.52 11.47 14.89
N GLY A 278 -8.56 10.76 13.76
CA GLY A 278 -9.72 9.92 13.40
C GLY A 278 -10.03 9.73 11.91
N GLY A 279 -9.29 10.31 10.97
CA GLY A 279 -9.57 10.13 9.53
C GLY A 279 -8.93 8.87 8.94
N THR A 280 -9.62 8.24 7.99
CA THR A 280 -9.11 7.12 7.16
C THR A 280 -7.83 7.54 6.39
N SER A 281 -6.99 6.60 5.96
CA SER A 281 -5.72 6.91 5.26
C SER A 281 -5.93 7.85 4.06
N ARG A 282 -7.00 7.58 3.30
CA ARG A 282 -7.46 8.39 2.16
C ARG A 282 -7.83 9.83 2.55
N GLU A 283 -8.51 10.04 3.67
CA GLU A 283 -8.84 11.39 4.18
C GLU A 283 -7.60 12.17 4.63
N ARG A 284 -6.60 11.48 5.19
CA ARG A 284 -5.32 12.11 5.56
C ARG A 284 -4.57 12.61 4.32
N SER A 285 -4.57 11.81 3.25
CA SER A 285 -3.99 12.21 1.96
C SER A 285 -4.70 13.44 1.37
N TYR A 286 -6.04 13.43 1.32
CA TYR A 286 -6.81 14.59 0.87
C TYR A 286 -6.54 15.85 1.72
N ASN A 287 -6.49 15.72 3.04
CA ASN A 287 -6.17 16.83 3.94
C ASN A 287 -4.74 17.37 3.73
N SER A 288 -3.79 16.51 3.39
CA SER A 288 -2.42 16.93 3.06
C SER A 288 -2.41 17.81 1.81
N VAL A 289 -3.08 17.38 0.73
CA VAL A 289 -3.19 18.13 -0.52
C VAL A 289 -3.92 19.47 -0.30
N ILE A 290 -5.04 19.46 0.41
CA ILE A 290 -5.83 20.67 0.73
C ILE A 290 -4.98 21.70 1.47
N ASN A 291 -4.21 21.26 2.47
CA ASN A 291 -3.36 22.15 3.27
C ASN A 291 -2.13 22.64 2.48
N ARG A 292 -1.47 21.74 1.73
CA ARG A 292 -0.27 22.06 0.95
C ARG A 292 -0.55 23.12 -0.12
N LEU A 293 -1.69 23.02 -0.79
CA LEU A 293 -2.12 23.99 -1.80
C LEU A 293 -2.87 25.19 -1.22
N ASN A 294 -3.09 25.22 0.09
CA ASN A 294 -3.88 26.24 0.78
C ASN A 294 -5.27 26.45 0.12
N LEU A 295 -5.95 25.36 -0.26
CA LEU A 295 -7.20 25.42 -1.03
C LEU A 295 -8.33 26.10 -0.25
N HIS A 296 -8.25 26.16 1.07
CA HIS A 296 -9.17 26.93 1.91
C HIS A 296 -9.22 28.42 1.55
N SER A 297 -8.15 28.97 0.97
CA SER A 297 -8.07 30.38 0.57
C SER A 297 -8.84 30.71 -0.72
N LEU A 298 -9.20 29.70 -1.52
CA LEU A 298 -9.82 29.86 -2.84
C LEU A 298 -11.36 30.01 -2.79
N GLN A 299 -11.93 30.31 -1.61
CA GLN A 299 -13.32 30.74 -1.40
C GLN A 299 -14.40 30.00 -2.21
N LYS A 300 -14.35 28.66 -2.23
CA LYS A 300 -15.34 27.78 -2.90
C LYS A 300 -15.40 27.88 -4.43
N ASP A 301 -14.40 28.48 -5.07
CA ASP A 301 -14.30 28.51 -6.52
C ASP A 301 -13.74 27.17 -7.03
N GLU A 302 -14.64 26.32 -7.53
CA GLU A 302 -14.30 24.99 -8.03
C GLU A 302 -13.31 25.04 -9.20
N HIS A 303 -13.42 26.04 -10.08
CA HIS A 303 -12.51 26.22 -11.20
C HIS A 303 -11.13 26.64 -10.74
N ALA A 304 -11.03 27.59 -9.80
CA ALA A 304 -9.74 28.01 -9.26
C ALA A 304 -9.02 26.89 -8.50
N ILE A 305 -9.77 26.04 -7.79
CA ILE A 305 -9.22 24.86 -7.11
C ILE A 305 -8.69 23.85 -8.13
N LYS A 306 -9.46 23.60 -9.21
CA LYS A 306 -9.08 22.71 -10.30
C LYS A 306 -7.78 23.15 -10.97
N ASP A 307 -7.72 24.42 -11.39
CA ASP A 307 -6.56 24.99 -12.05
C ASP A 307 -5.32 24.92 -11.14
N ARG A 308 -5.48 25.19 -9.84
CA ARG A 308 -4.37 25.16 -8.87
C ARG A 308 -3.83 23.75 -8.63
N ILE A 309 -4.70 22.74 -8.64
CA ILE A 309 -4.30 21.34 -8.48
C ILE A 309 -3.59 20.85 -9.74
N MET A 310 -4.13 21.18 -10.92
CA MET A 310 -3.52 20.83 -12.20
C MET A 310 -2.13 21.46 -12.36
N ASP A 311 -1.96 22.73 -11.96
CA ASP A 311 -0.70 23.47 -12.07
C ASP A 311 0.41 22.92 -11.15
N VAL A 312 0.07 22.38 -9.97
CA VAL A 312 1.08 21.94 -8.98
C VAL A 312 1.41 20.44 -9.09
N PHE A 313 0.47 19.63 -9.56
CA PHE A 313 0.62 18.17 -9.59
C PHE A 313 0.61 17.58 -11.01
N ASP A 314 0.62 18.42 -12.06
CA ASP A 314 0.56 18.00 -13.47
C ASP A 314 -0.60 17.02 -13.78
N LEU A 315 -1.72 17.16 -13.07
CA LEU A 315 -2.87 16.27 -13.21
C LEU A 315 -3.70 16.61 -14.46
N THR A 316 -4.29 15.57 -15.06
CA THR A 316 -5.27 15.76 -16.14
C THR A 316 -6.55 16.44 -15.62
N PRO A 317 -7.32 17.13 -16.49
CA PRO A 317 -8.58 17.75 -16.10
C PRO A 317 -9.58 16.79 -15.45
N THR A 318 -9.53 15.50 -15.81
CA THR A 318 -10.41 14.44 -15.29
C THR A 318 -9.98 14.00 -13.88
N GLN A 319 -8.68 13.83 -13.65
CA GLN A 319 -8.15 13.50 -12.32
C GLN A 319 -8.40 14.63 -11.31
N ALA A 320 -8.17 15.89 -11.73
CA ALA A 320 -8.46 17.06 -10.89
C ALA A 320 -9.97 17.16 -10.56
N GLN A 321 -10.84 16.80 -11.52
CA GLN A 321 -12.29 16.75 -11.29
C GLN A 321 -12.67 15.66 -10.28
N SER A 322 -12.08 14.47 -10.39
CA SER A 322 -12.30 13.36 -9.46
C SER A 322 -11.91 13.72 -8.02
N PHE A 323 -10.77 14.41 -7.83
CA PHE A 323 -10.36 14.94 -6.53
C PHE A 323 -11.42 15.90 -5.94
N ILE A 324 -11.90 16.85 -6.74
CA ILE A 324 -12.89 17.84 -6.32
C ILE A 324 -14.26 17.21 -6.02
N GLN A 325 -14.63 16.14 -6.72
CA GLN A 325 -15.88 15.42 -6.53
C GLN A 325 -15.89 14.51 -5.31
N SER A 326 -14.73 14.20 -4.73
CA SER A 326 -14.63 13.43 -3.47
C SER A 326 -15.49 14.07 -2.37
N GLU A 327 -16.36 13.27 -1.74
CA GLU A 327 -17.26 13.72 -0.68
C GLU A 327 -16.49 14.44 0.45
N HIS A 328 -15.36 13.88 0.86
CA HIS A 328 -14.50 14.46 1.90
C HIS A 328 -13.95 15.83 1.49
N VAL A 329 -13.50 15.99 0.24
CA VAL A 329 -12.96 17.26 -0.28
C VAL A 329 -14.07 18.31 -0.34
N ARG A 330 -15.26 17.93 -0.81
CA ARG A 330 -16.42 18.83 -0.87
C ARG A 330 -16.87 19.28 0.50
N LEU A 331 -16.92 18.40 1.48
CA LEU A 331 -17.25 18.74 2.87
C LEU A 331 -16.19 19.65 3.49
N THR A 332 -14.91 19.32 3.31
CA THR A 332 -13.78 20.05 3.90
C THR A 332 -13.62 21.46 3.31
N LEU A 333 -13.84 21.61 2.00
CA LEU A 333 -13.79 22.89 1.29
C LEU A 333 -15.15 23.61 1.25
N GLN A 334 -16.20 22.98 1.82
CA GLN A 334 -17.58 23.48 1.81
C GLN A 334 -18.12 23.80 0.41
N LEU A 335 -17.74 22.97 -0.57
CA LEU A 335 -18.19 23.05 -1.95
C LEU A 335 -19.60 22.46 -2.03
N GLY A 336 -20.61 23.34 -2.03
CA GLY A 336 -21.99 22.97 -2.39
C GLY A 336 -22.95 22.57 -1.27
N THR A 337 -22.87 23.14 -0.06
CA THR A 337 -23.95 22.94 0.93
C THR A 337 -25.12 23.93 0.72
N HIS A 338 -26.31 23.37 0.46
CA HIS A 338 -27.58 24.05 0.70
C HIS A 338 -27.69 24.48 2.18
N PRO A 339 -28.39 25.60 2.48
CA PRO A 339 -28.47 26.13 3.84
C PRO A 339 -29.22 25.16 4.76
N MET A 340 -28.54 24.65 5.79
CA MET A 340 -29.21 23.93 6.87
C MET A 340 -30.11 24.88 7.68
N PRO A 341 -31.31 24.46 8.10
CA PRO A 341 -32.19 25.26 8.93
C PRO A 341 -31.59 25.50 10.34
N PRO A 342 -31.98 26.59 11.03
CA PRO A 342 -31.37 26.97 12.30
C PRO A 342 -31.69 25.96 13.41
N MET A 343 -30.65 25.61 14.16
CA MET A 343 -30.70 24.69 15.30
C MET A 343 -31.62 25.22 16.42
N PRO A 344 -32.49 24.41 17.05
CA PRO A 344 -33.24 24.82 18.24
C PRO A 344 -32.32 24.86 19.49
N PRO A 345 -32.65 25.67 20.51
CA PRO A 345 -31.79 25.84 21.68
C PRO A 345 -31.78 24.59 22.57
N LEU A 346 -30.60 24.25 23.10
CA LEU A 346 -30.39 23.16 24.04
C LEU A 346 -31.34 23.26 25.24
N SER A 347 -32.05 22.17 25.52
CA SER A 347 -32.67 21.90 26.81
C SER A 347 -32.18 20.55 27.31
N ASP A 348 -31.73 20.54 28.56
CA ASP A 348 -31.20 19.39 29.27
C ASP A 348 -32.21 18.24 29.40
N THR A 349 -31.64 17.03 29.42
CA THR A 349 -32.13 15.78 30.02
C THR A 349 -32.90 14.78 29.14
N THR A 350 -32.32 13.57 29.13
CA THR A 350 -32.93 12.22 29.12
C THR A 350 -32.77 11.41 27.83
N ILE A 351 -32.12 10.26 28.02
CA ILE A 351 -31.86 9.15 27.10
C ILE A 351 -33.16 8.62 26.50
N GLN A 352 -33.25 8.58 25.18
CA GLN A 352 -34.09 7.65 24.42
C GLN A 352 -33.58 7.51 22.98
N SER A 353 -33.28 6.28 22.56
CA SER A 353 -32.96 5.91 21.17
C SER A 353 -34.15 6.10 20.24
N PRO A 354 -33.89 6.39 18.95
CA PRO A 354 -34.56 5.69 17.83
C PRO A 354 -33.52 5.35 16.73
N VAL A 355 -33.49 4.17 16.09
CA VAL A 355 -34.38 3.54 15.10
C VAL A 355 -34.69 4.41 13.85
N GLN A 356 -34.23 3.88 12.70
CA GLN A 356 -34.60 4.09 11.27
C GLN A 356 -33.96 5.22 10.43
N ASN A 357 -33.19 4.84 9.39
CA ASN A 357 -33.55 4.96 7.96
C ASN A 357 -32.37 4.56 7.04
N GLU A 358 -32.39 3.34 6.49
CA GLU A 358 -31.33 2.76 5.62
C GLU A 358 -31.71 2.67 4.13
N GLU A 359 -32.84 3.23 3.70
CA GLU A 359 -33.40 2.91 2.37
C GLU A 359 -33.20 3.99 1.29
N GLN A 360 -32.48 5.09 1.58
CA GLN A 360 -32.33 6.21 0.64
C GLN A 360 -30.93 6.37 0.04
N VAL A 361 -29.93 5.64 0.53
CA VAL A 361 -28.52 5.74 0.08
C VAL A 361 -28.26 4.92 -1.20
N ASN A 362 -29.07 3.90 -1.47
CA ASN A 362 -28.82 2.96 -2.57
C ASN A 362 -29.19 3.50 -3.97
N ASN A 363 -30.06 4.51 -4.06
CA ASN A 363 -30.57 5.01 -5.35
C ASN A 363 -29.60 5.95 -6.07
N ASN A 364 -28.71 6.65 -5.34
CA ASN A 364 -27.78 7.60 -5.95
C ASN A 364 -26.49 6.94 -6.47
N GLN A 365 -26.17 5.72 -6.01
CA GLN A 365 -25.01 4.96 -6.47
C GLN A 365 -25.28 4.25 -7.83
N MET A 366 -26.54 3.89 -8.10
CA MET A 366 -26.96 3.27 -9.36
C MET A 366 -27.00 4.25 -10.54
N ASP A 367 -27.32 5.52 -10.30
CA ASP A 367 -27.49 6.52 -11.37
C ASP A 367 -26.15 6.90 -12.02
N MET A 368 -25.03 6.86 -11.28
CA MET A 368 -23.71 7.20 -11.84
C MET A 368 -23.09 6.09 -12.68
N MET A 369 -23.36 4.81 -12.40
CA MET A 369 -22.91 3.70 -13.26
C MET A 369 -23.71 3.62 -14.56
N ALA A 370 -25.01 3.93 -14.52
CA ALA A 370 -25.85 3.99 -15.72
C ALA A 370 -25.42 5.12 -16.67
N VAL A 371 -25.06 6.29 -16.12
CA VAL A 371 -24.52 7.41 -16.91
C VAL A 371 -23.17 7.07 -17.54
N PHE A 372 -22.33 6.29 -16.85
CA PHE A 372 -21.04 5.83 -17.38
C PHE A 372 -21.19 4.79 -18.49
N ALA A 373 -22.15 3.87 -18.36
CA ALA A 373 -22.47 2.88 -19.39
C ALA A 373 -23.06 3.54 -20.64
N SER A 374 -24.00 4.49 -20.49
CA SER A 374 -24.60 5.20 -21.63
C SER A 374 -23.61 6.10 -22.38
N ALA A 375 -22.63 6.70 -21.69
CA ALA A 375 -21.59 7.53 -22.33
C ALA A 375 -20.55 6.70 -23.11
N MET A 376 -20.41 5.42 -22.78
CA MET A 376 -19.51 4.50 -23.48
C MET A 376 -20.17 3.89 -24.73
N GLU A 377 -21.50 3.80 -24.74
CA GLU A 377 -22.31 3.28 -25.86
C GLU A 377 -22.55 4.34 -26.95
N GLU A 378 -22.55 5.64 -26.61
CA GLU A 378 -22.73 6.76 -27.56
C GLU A 378 -21.51 6.99 -28.50
N ASN A 379 -20.34 6.39 -28.22
CA ASN A 379 -19.12 6.58 -29.01
C ASN A 379 -18.89 5.52 -30.11
N LEU A 380 -19.86 4.62 -30.35
CA LEU A 380 -19.69 3.49 -31.30
C LEU A 380 -20.72 3.38 -32.44
N GLU A 381 -21.60 4.36 -32.66
CA GLU A 381 -22.57 4.27 -33.76
C GLU A 381 -22.18 5.09 -35.01
N VAL A 382 -21.76 4.38 -36.07
CA VAL A 382 -21.98 4.80 -37.47
C VAL A 382 -22.37 3.59 -38.36
N ASP A 383 -23.62 3.65 -38.82
CA ASP A 383 -24.28 3.12 -40.04
C ASP A 383 -24.64 1.62 -40.28
N SER A 384 -25.91 1.31 -39.97
CA SER A 384 -27.03 0.90 -40.88
C SER A 384 -27.09 -0.51 -41.57
N PRO A 385 -28.30 -0.96 -41.98
CA PRO A 385 -28.79 -2.32 -41.72
C PRO A 385 -28.98 -3.20 -42.98
N ASP A 386 -28.79 -4.52 -42.86
CA ASP A 386 -29.77 -5.53 -43.30
C ASP A 386 -29.27 -6.97 -43.08
N SER A 387 -30.25 -7.88 -42.99
CA SER A 387 -30.17 -9.34 -43.19
C SER A 387 -29.89 -10.24 -41.96
N PHE A 388 -30.90 -11.08 -41.70
CA PHE A 388 -30.98 -12.17 -40.74
C PHE A 388 -30.01 -13.32 -41.09
N GLU A 389 -29.01 -13.56 -40.23
CA GLU A 389 -28.46 -14.89 -39.95
C GLU A 389 -27.63 -14.83 -38.64
N PRO A 390 -27.74 -15.80 -37.70
CA PRO A 390 -27.03 -15.72 -36.43
C PRO A 390 -25.52 -15.97 -36.65
N LYS A 391 -24.72 -14.93 -36.40
CA LYS A 391 -23.25 -14.97 -36.38
C LYS A 391 -22.78 -15.86 -35.21
N PRO A 392 -21.74 -16.69 -35.38
CA PRO A 392 -21.14 -17.41 -34.26
C PRO A 392 -20.58 -16.41 -33.24
N LEU A 393 -20.80 -16.69 -31.94
CA LEU A 393 -20.27 -15.86 -30.85
C LEU A 393 -18.74 -15.78 -30.95
N SER A 394 -18.21 -14.56 -30.76
CA SER A 394 -16.78 -14.30 -30.68
C SER A 394 -16.18 -15.04 -29.47
N SER A 395 -14.93 -15.48 -29.59
CA SER A 395 -14.20 -16.19 -28.51
C SER A 395 -14.28 -15.39 -27.20
N GLY A 396 -14.81 -16.01 -26.14
CA GLY A 396 -14.95 -15.40 -24.80
C GLY A 396 -16.36 -14.93 -24.40
N MET A 397 -17.38 -15.12 -25.24
CA MET A 397 -18.79 -14.89 -24.88
C MET A 397 -19.55 -16.22 -24.81
N SER A 398 -20.33 -16.41 -23.74
CA SER A 398 -21.24 -17.54 -23.53
C SER A 398 -22.66 -17.04 -23.26
N TYR A 399 -23.64 -17.93 -23.12
CA TYR A 399 -25.00 -17.55 -22.72
C TYR A 399 -25.17 -17.72 -21.21
N CYS A 400 -25.99 -16.85 -20.60
CA CYS A 400 -26.36 -16.98 -19.20
C CYS A 400 -26.93 -18.37 -18.92
N GLU A 401 -26.40 -19.04 -17.89
CA GLU A 401 -26.81 -20.41 -17.56
C GLU A 401 -28.11 -20.52 -16.75
N HIS A 402 -28.90 -19.44 -16.66
CA HIS A 402 -30.22 -19.48 -16.06
C HIS A 402 -31.24 -20.08 -17.05
N PRO A 403 -32.06 -21.07 -16.66
CA PRO A 403 -33.08 -21.64 -17.53
C PRO A 403 -34.00 -20.55 -18.10
N GLY A 404 -34.05 -20.45 -19.44
CA GLY A 404 -34.88 -19.46 -20.13
C GLY A 404 -34.25 -18.08 -20.33
N CYS A 405 -32.99 -17.88 -19.95
CA CYS A 405 -32.25 -16.65 -20.25
C CYS A 405 -31.35 -16.84 -21.49
N ASN A 406 -31.49 -15.95 -22.49
CA ASN A 406 -30.65 -15.92 -23.70
C ASN A 406 -29.72 -14.70 -23.73
N VAL A 407 -29.46 -14.07 -22.58
CA VAL A 407 -28.52 -12.96 -22.47
C VAL A 407 -27.11 -13.49 -22.63
N THR A 408 -26.28 -12.82 -23.43
CA THR A 408 -24.86 -13.13 -23.58
C THR A 408 -24.09 -12.64 -22.35
N VAL A 409 -23.19 -13.48 -21.85
CA VAL A 409 -22.33 -13.21 -20.69
C VAL A 409 -20.86 -13.39 -21.09
N SER A 410 -19.98 -12.57 -20.53
CA SER A 410 -18.53 -12.64 -20.72
C SER A 410 -17.85 -13.36 -19.55
N ASN A 411 -16.55 -13.60 -19.66
CA ASN A 411 -15.75 -14.14 -18.56
C ASN A 411 -15.65 -13.22 -17.33
N THR A 412 -16.05 -11.95 -17.45
CA THR A 412 -16.06 -10.97 -16.34
C THR A 412 -17.40 -10.90 -15.60
N ASP A 413 -18.42 -11.62 -16.07
CA ASP A 413 -19.73 -11.67 -15.42
C ASP A 413 -19.73 -12.59 -14.19
N PHE A 414 -20.77 -12.48 -13.37
CA PHE A 414 -20.89 -13.22 -12.11
C PHE A 414 -20.81 -14.74 -12.34
N ARG A 415 -19.84 -15.37 -11.67
CA ARG A 415 -19.65 -16.83 -11.66
C ARG A 415 -19.97 -17.39 -10.28
N CYS A 416 -20.93 -18.31 -10.21
CA CYS A 416 -21.33 -18.91 -8.93
C CYS A 416 -20.20 -19.77 -8.36
N PHE A 417 -19.83 -19.55 -7.09
CA PHE A 417 -18.73 -20.28 -6.45
C PHE A 417 -18.99 -21.79 -6.33
N LYS A 418 -20.26 -22.19 -6.11
CA LYS A 418 -20.63 -23.61 -5.94
C LYS A 418 -20.71 -24.39 -7.25
N CYS A 419 -21.37 -23.86 -8.27
CA CYS A 419 -21.61 -24.60 -9.52
C CYS A 419 -20.72 -24.17 -10.69
N ARG A 420 -19.89 -23.12 -10.51
CA ARG A 420 -18.99 -22.54 -11.52
C ARG A 420 -19.64 -22.07 -12.81
N ARG A 421 -20.98 -21.95 -12.83
CA ARG A 421 -21.79 -21.43 -13.94
C ARG A 421 -21.78 -19.90 -13.94
N THR A 422 -21.86 -19.31 -15.13
CA THR A 422 -21.87 -17.85 -15.34
C THR A 422 -23.29 -17.33 -15.55
N PHE A 423 -23.65 -16.25 -14.86
CA PHE A 423 -24.99 -15.65 -14.91
C PHE A 423 -24.92 -14.17 -15.26
N CYS A 424 -25.91 -13.68 -16.01
CA CYS A 424 -26.04 -12.26 -16.27
C CYS A 424 -26.44 -11.49 -15.00
N TYR A 425 -26.36 -10.16 -15.06
CA TYR A 425 -26.67 -9.29 -13.94
C TYR A 425 -28.05 -9.55 -13.30
N ASP A 426 -29.07 -9.85 -14.12
CA ASP A 426 -30.44 -10.11 -13.65
C ASP A 426 -30.60 -11.44 -12.91
N HIS A 427 -29.68 -12.39 -13.12
CA HIS A 427 -29.72 -13.73 -12.53
C HIS A 427 -28.54 -13.99 -11.57
N LYS A 428 -27.77 -12.96 -11.24
CA LYS A 428 -26.75 -13.07 -10.18
C LYS A 428 -27.45 -13.31 -8.85
N GLY A 429 -26.99 -14.31 -8.09
CA GLY A 429 -27.56 -14.62 -6.78
C GLY A 429 -27.03 -13.69 -5.69
N THR A 430 -26.91 -14.19 -4.47
CA THR A 430 -26.10 -13.52 -3.45
C THR A 430 -24.66 -13.42 -3.96
N SER A 431 -23.87 -12.46 -3.47
CA SER A 431 -22.54 -12.10 -4.02
C SER A 431 -21.56 -13.26 -4.19
N VAL A 432 -21.86 -14.44 -3.64
CA VAL A 432 -21.01 -15.64 -3.70
C VAL A 432 -21.74 -16.85 -4.33
N VAL A 433 -23.08 -16.89 -4.38
CA VAL A 433 -23.85 -18.10 -4.76
C VAL A 433 -25.09 -17.77 -5.60
N CYS A 434 -25.30 -18.49 -6.71
CA CYS A 434 -26.50 -18.31 -7.56
C CYS A 434 -27.79 -18.75 -6.83
N PRO A 435 -28.97 -18.26 -7.26
CA PRO A 435 -30.25 -18.57 -6.60
C PRO A 435 -30.58 -20.07 -6.54
N GLU A 436 -30.08 -20.86 -7.50
CA GLU A 436 -30.28 -22.32 -7.52
C GLU A 436 -29.41 -23.06 -6.49
N CYS A 437 -28.32 -22.45 -6.03
CA CYS A 437 -27.34 -23.03 -5.13
C CYS A 437 -27.37 -22.44 -3.70
N SER A 438 -28.23 -21.44 -3.49
CA SER A 438 -28.35 -20.67 -2.25
C SER A 438 -29.18 -21.37 -1.18
#